data_AF-A0A329RC60-F1
#
_entry.id   AF-A0A329RC60-F1
#
_cell.length_a   1.000
_cell.length_b   1.000
_cell.length_c   1.000
_cell.angle_alpha   90.00
_cell.angle_beta   90.00
_cell.angle_gamma   90.00
#
_symmetry.space_group_name_H-M   'P 1'
#
loop_
_entity.id
_entity.type
_entity.pdbx_description
1 polymer ?
#
loop_
_entity_poly.entity_id
_entity_poly.type
_entity_poly.pdbx_seq_one_letter_code
_entity_poly.pdbx_strand_id
1 'polypeptide(L)'
;MPTTPYKAYPRHVRAHVLRVAKEAGDWKTVADLYDDKERTAWGWIKAAMNTGDWSGNQKQRGGSPKKILDAHIDYLLDELSKTPELTLVQMAELVEQKFDVSVNRETVRRALDARSFTV
;
A
#
# COMPACT_ATOMS: atom_id res chain seq x y z
N MET A 1 -7.63 4.61 27.69
CA MET A 1 -6.31 5.01 27.15
C MET A 1 -6.54 6.11 26.13
N PRO A 2 -6.07 7.36 26.34
CA PRO A 2 -6.15 8.37 25.29
C PRO A 2 -5.19 7.97 24.16
N THR A 3 -5.73 7.73 22.97
CA THR A 3 -4.94 7.54 21.75
C THR A 3 -4.35 8.90 21.36
N THR A 4 -3.06 9.11 21.58
CA THR A 4 -2.39 10.32 21.07
C THR A 4 -2.53 10.32 19.54
N PRO A 5 -3.15 11.34 18.94
CA PRO A 5 -3.27 11.40 17.49
C PRO A 5 -1.88 11.42 16.87
N TYR A 6 -1.66 10.61 15.83
CA TYR A 6 -0.41 10.60 15.10
C TYR A 6 -0.13 12.01 14.53
N LYS A 7 1.04 12.60 14.85
CA LYS A 7 1.47 13.89 14.27
C LYS A 7 1.61 13.71 12.76
N ALA A 8 0.73 14.36 12.01
CA ALA A 8 0.81 14.43 10.55
C ALA A 8 1.71 15.59 10.16
N TYR A 9 2.76 15.30 9.40
CA TYR A 9 3.72 16.31 8.94
C TYR A 9 3.27 16.89 7.61
N PRO A 10 3.11 18.23 7.48
CA PRO A 10 2.73 18.85 6.23
C PRO A 10 3.76 18.58 5.13
N ARG A 11 3.28 18.37 3.89
CA ARG A 11 4.15 18.09 2.73
C ARG A 11 5.23 19.17 2.52
N HIS A 12 4.89 20.43 2.72
CA HIS A 12 5.81 21.55 2.50
C HIS A 12 7.00 21.52 3.48
N VAL A 13 6.77 21.10 4.73
CA VAL A 13 7.81 20.94 5.75
C VAL A 13 8.80 19.87 5.33
N ARG A 14 8.29 18.69 4.98
CA ARG A 14 9.12 17.57 4.49
C ARG A 14 9.89 17.95 3.22
N ALA A 15 9.25 18.62 2.27
CA ALA A 15 9.91 19.07 1.05
C ALA A 15 11.04 20.08 1.36
N HIS A 16 10.84 20.96 2.34
CA HIS A 16 11.86 21.93 2.74
C HIS A 16 13.09 21.24 3.35
N VAL A 17 12.87 20.34 4.31
CA VAL A 17 13.94 19.54 4.93
C VAL A 17 14.72 18.74 3.88
N LEU A 18 14.01 18.09 2.95
CA LEU A 18 14.64 17.31 1.88
C LEU A 18 15.43 18.17 0.89
N ARG A 19 14.93 19.35 0.52
CA ARG A 19 15.66 20.28 -0.37
C ARG A 19 16.97 20.70 0.27
N VAL A 20 16.95 21.14 1.52
CA VAL A 20 18.15 21.61 2.24
C VAL A 20 19.14 20.46 2.43
N ALA A 21 18.66 19.25 2.77
CA ALA A 21 19.52 18.07 2.85
C ALA A 21 20.16 17.71 1.51
N LYS A 22 19.44 17.83 0.38
CA LYS A 22 19.96 17.58 -0.96
C LYS A 22 21.08 18.57 -1.35
N GLU A 23 20.97 19.81 -0.90
CA GLU A 23 21.93 20.88 -1.13
C GLU A 23 23.10 20.89 -0.11
N ALA A 24 23.23 19.85 0.71
CA ALA A 24 24.21 19.73 1.79
C ALA A 24 24.13 20.86 2.85
N GLY A 25 22.98 21.52 2.96
CA GLY A 25 22.71 22.51 3.99
C GLY A 25 22.30 21.89 5.33
N ASP A 26 22.13 22.74 6.33
CA ASP A 26 21.76 22.33 7.68
C ASP A 26 20.26 22.02 7.81
N TRP A 27 19.89 20.80 7.43
CA TRP A 27 18.52 20.29 7.55
C TRP A 27 18.04 20.14 8.99
N LYS A 28 18.95 20.09 9.98
CA LYS A 28 18.57 19.97 11.40
C LYS A 28 17.94 21.27 11.90
N THR A 29 18.54 22.41 11.56
CA THR A 29 17.96 23.73 11.84
C THR A 29 16.58 23.90 11.20
N VAL A 30 16.39 23.37 9.99
CA VAL A 30 15.07 23.39 9.32
C VAL A 30 14.07 22.48 10.02
N ALA A 31 14.47 21.29 10.46
CA ALA A 31 13.59 20.39 11.22
C ALA A 31 13.17 21.01 12.57
N ASP A 32 14.11 21.65 13.27
CA ASP A 32 13.86 22.33 14.54
C ASP A 32 12.86 23.49 14.38
N LEU A 33 12.98 24.28 13.30
CA LEU A 33 12.02 25.34 12.97
C LEU A 33 10.55 24.86 12.90
N TYR A 34 10.34 23.60 12.52
CA TYR A 34 9.00 22.99 12.40
C TYR A 34 8.62 22.08 13.58
N ASP A 35 9.42 22.06 14.66
CA ASP A 35 9.25 21.13 15.79
C ASP A 35 9.25 19.65 15.33
N ASP A 36 10.01 19.35 14.27
CA ASP A 36 10.14 17.99 13.75
C ASP A 36 11.18 17.22 14.55
N LYS A 37 10.84 15.97 14.91
CA LYS A 37 11.82 15.08 15.53
C LYS A 37 12.96 14.82 14.56
N GLU A 38 14.20 15.08 14.97
CA GLU A 38 15.40 14.85 14.16
C GLU A 38 15.42 13.44 13.54
N ARG A 39 15.04 12.42 14.30
CA ARG A 39 14.94 11.02 13.83
C ARG A 39 13.93 10.85 12.69
N THR A 40 12.84 11.60 12.70
CA THR A 40 11.81 11.57 11.65
C THR A 40 12.33 12.24 10.38
N ALA A 41 12.93 13.44 10.52
CA ALA A 41 13.56 14.15 9.42
C ALA A 41 14.67 13.32 8.75
N TRP A 42 15.54 12.69 9.55
CA TRP A 42 16.55 11.76 9.05
C TRP A 42 15.95 10.56 8.32
N GLY A 43 14.84 10.02 8.83
CA GLY A 43 14.09 8.95 8.17
C GLY A 43 13.62 9.35 6.77
N TRP A 44 13.17 10.60 6.57
CA TRP A 44 12.81 11.11 5.25
C TRP A 44 14.02 11.23 4.33
N ILE A 45 15.13 11.78 4.83
CA ILE A 45 16.38 11.95 4.06
C ILE A 45 16.92 10.59 3.62
N LYS A 46 17.00 9.62 4.53
CA LYS A 46 17.43 8.25 4.22
C LYS A 46 16.55 7.60 3.16
N ALA A 47 15.22 7.78 3.23
CA ALA A 47 14.31 7.28 2.22
C ALA A 47 14.52 7.95 0.85
N ALA A 48 14.75 9.27 0.83
CA ALA A 48 15.05 10.02 -0.38
C ALA A 48 16.38 9.59 -1.01
N MET A 49 17.42 9.36 -0.19
CA MET A 49 18.70 8.80 -0.64
C MET A 49 18.53 7.42 -1.29
N ASN A 50 17.70 6.55 -0.70
CA ASN A 50 17.47 5.20 -1.23
C ASN A 50 16.63 5.16 -2.51
N THR A 51 15.73 6.13 -2.71
CA THR A 51 14.73 6.10 -3.80
C THR A 51 14.98 7.14 -4.90
N GLY A 52 15.84 8.13 -4.65
CA GLY A 52 16.03 9.29 -5.51
C GLY A 52 14.90 10.33 -5.44
N ASP A 53 13.84 10.09 -4.68
CA ASP A 53 12.68 10.98 -4.58
C ASP A 53 12.85 12.02 -3.47
N TRP A 54 13.16 13.26 -3.88
CA TRP A 54 13.33 14.42 -3.00
C TRP A 54 12.08 15.33 -2.95
N SER A 55 10.96 14.92 -3.54
CA SER A 55 9.76 15.76 -3.71
C SER A 55 8.99 16.05 -2.40
N GLY A 56 9.33 15.36 -1.32
CA GLY A 56 8.56 15.38 -0.07
C GLY A 56 7.23 14.64 -0.15
N ASN A 57 6.95 13.96 -1.27
CA ASN A 57 5.77 13.13 -1.39
C ASN A 57 5.91 11.91 -0.50
N GLN A 58 5.01 11.80 0.48
CA GLN A 58 4.82 10.53 1.15
C GLN A 58 4.03 9.63 0.20
N LYS A 59 4.70 8.62 -0.37
CA LYS A 59 3.97 7.52 -0.99
C LYS A 59 3.02 6.95 0.08
N GLN A 60 1.72 6.94 -0.21
CA GLN A 60 0.76 6.25 0.67
C GLN A 60 1.25 4.81 0.83
N ARG A 61 1.35 4.38 2.09
CA ARG A 61 1.71 3.00 2.39
C ARG A 61 0.44 2.17 2.19
N GLY A 62 0.36 1.39 1.12
CA GLY A 62 -0.74 0.43 0.97
C GLY A 62 -0.91 -0.23 -0.40
N GLY A 63 -1.38 -1.49 -0.34
CA GLY A 63 -2.13 -2.23 -1.38
C GLY A 63 -1.36 -2.70 -2.60
N SER A 64 -1.40 -4.02 -2.88
CA SER A 64 -1.07 -4.51 -4.22
C SER A 64 -1.98 -3.83 -5.25
N PRO A 65 -1.43 -3.35 -6.38
CA PRO A 65 -2.23 -2.75 -7.46
C PRO A 65 -3.18 -3.77 -8.08
N LYS A 66 -2.82 -5.05 -8.02
CA LYS A 66 -3.61 -6.17 -8.52
C LYS A 66 -4.60 -6.61 -7.45
N LYS A 67 -5.87 -6.24 -7.63
CA LYS A 67 -6.98 -6.66 -6.77
C LYS A 67 -7.81 -7.73 -7.47
N ILE A 68 -8.49 -8.56 -6.67
CA ILE A 68 -9.57 -9.39 -7.19
C ILE A 68 -10.71 -8.46 -7.64
N LEU A 69 -11.20 -8.65 -8.85
CA LEU A 69 -12.29 -7.88 -9.45
C LEU A 69 -13.51 -8.78 -9.63
N ASP A 70 -14.69 -8.21 -9.78
CA ASP A 70 -15.93 -8.98 -9.98
C ASP A 70 -15.83 -9.91 -11.19
N ALA A 71 -15.18 -9.48 -12.28
CA ALA A 71 -14.94 -10.32 -13.45
C ALA A 71 -14.10 -11.58 -13.15
N HIS A 72 -13.19 -11.52 -12.17
CA HIS A 72 -12.44 -12.70 -11.73
C HIS A 72 -13.35 -13.65 -10.92
N ILE A 73 -14.28 -13.09 -10.14
CA ILE A 73 -15.25 -13.87 -9.35
C ILE A 73 -16.28 -14.54 -10.26
N ASP A 74 -16.81 -13.83 -11.24
CA ASP A 74 -17.75 -14.40 -12.21
C ASP A 74 -17.10 -15.56 -13.00
N TYR A 75 -15.82 -15.42 -13.38
CA TYR A 75 -15.06 -16.53 -13.96
C TYR A 75 -14.92 -17.72 -13.01
N LEU A 76 -14.58 -17.46 -11.74
CA LEU A 76 -14.43 -18.51 -10.74
C LEU A 76 -15.74 -19.25 -10.45
N LEU A 77 -16.88 -18.55 -10.50
CA LEU A 77 -18.21 -19.14 -10.34
C LEU A 77 -18.58 -20.01 -11.55
N ASP A 78 -18.25 -19.57 -12.76
CA ASP A 78 -18.40 -20.37 -13.98
C ASP A 78 -17.56 -21.67 -13.91
N GLU A 79 -16.31 -21.58 -13.47
CA GLU A 79 -15.46 -22.76 -13.28
C GLU A 79 -15.95 -23.69 -12.16
N LEU A 80 -16.42 -23.15 -11.03
CA LEU A 80 -17.05 -23.92 -9.97
C LEU A 80 -18.33 -24.63 -10.44
N SER A 81 -19.10 -24.01 -11.33
CA SER A 81 -20.32 -24.61 -11.89
C SER A 81 -20.01 -25.85 -12.75
N LYS A 82 -18.84 -25.87 -13.40
CA LYS A 82 -18.34 -27.00 -14.19
C LYS A 82 -17.68 -28.06 -13.32
N THR A 83 -16.95 -27.62 -12.29
CA THR A 83 -16.11 -28.46 -11.44
C THR A 83 -16.38 -28.12 -9.97
N PRO A 84 -17.34 -28.78 -9.30
CA PRO A 84 -17.76 -28.42 -7.94
C PRO A 84 -16.72 -28.76 -6.86
N GLU A 85 -15.70 -29.55 -7.18
CA GLU A 85 -14.60 -29.92 -6.27
C GLU A 85 -13.41 -28.95 -6.27
N LEU A 86 -13.53 -27.82 -6.99
CA LEU A 86 -12.46 -26.84 -7.10
C LEU A 86 -12.16 -26.23 -5.74
N THR A 87 -10.94 -26.45 -5.25
CA THR A 87 -10.51 -25.96 -3.94
C THR A 87 -10.14 -24.48 -4.03
N LEU A 88 -10.24 -23.76 -2.90
CA LEU A 88 -9.85 -22.35 -2.81
C LEU A 88 -8.39 -22.08 -3.23
N VAL A 89 -7.51 -23.08 -3.08
CA VAL A 89 -6.11 -23.00 -3.54
C VAL A 89 -6.07 -23.03 -5.07
N GLN A 90 -6.72 -24.01 -5.69
CA GLN A 90 -6.81 -24.11 -7.15
C GLN A 90 -7.50 -22.89 -7.76
N MET A 91 -8.52 -22.33 -7.09
CA MET A 91 -9.16 -21.09 -7.52
C MET A 91 -8.19 -19.91 -7.52
N ALA A 92 -7.32 -19.80 -6.52
CA ALA A 92 -6.29 -18.77 -6.50
C ALA A 92 -5.27 -18.96 -7.64
N GLU A 93 -4.86 -20.20 -7.90
CA GLU A 93 -3.96 -20.55 -9.02
C GLU A 93 -4.60 -20.21 -10.38
N LEU A 94 -5.90 -20.46 -10.56
CA LEU A 94 -6.62 -20.10 -11.79
C LEU A 94 -6.66 -18.58 -12.02
N VAL A 95 -6.86 -17.79 -10.96
CA VAL A 95 -6.86 -16.32 -11.07
C VAL A 95 -5.46 -15.81 -11.43
N GLU A 96 -4.42 -16.39 -10.85
CA GLU A 96 -3.04 -16.05 -11.19
C GLU A 96 -2.71 -16.44 -12.64
N GLN A 97 -3.04 -17.65 -13.07
CA GLN A 97 -2.78 -18.13 -14.43
C GLN A 97 -3.53 -17.34 -15.51
N LYS A 98 -4.79 -16.98 -15.26
CA LYS A 98 -5.65 -16.34 -16.27
C LYS A 98 -5.53 -14.82 -16.31
N PHE A 99 -5.33 -14.18 -15.15
CA PHE A 99 -5.36 -12.72 -15.04
C PHE A 99 -4.03 -12.11 -14.58
N ASP A 100 -3.00 -12.93 -14.33
CA ASP A 100 -1.72 -12.51 -13.74
C ASP A 100 -1.93 -11.82 -12.36
N VAL A 101 -2.98 -12.22 -11.63
CA VAL A 101 -3.35 -11.66 -10.32
C VAL A 101 -3.11 -12.70 -9.22
N SER A 102 -1.98 -12.56 -8.53
CA SER A 102 -1.64 -13.41 -7.38
C SER A 102 -2.48 -13.03 -6.16
N VAL A 103 -3.27 -13.96 -5.64
CA VAL A 103 -4.16 -13.77 -4.49
C VAL A 103 -4.04 -14.92 -3.50
N ASN A 104 -4.26 -14.62 -2.21
CA ASN A 104 -4.35 -15.67 -1.19
C ASN A 104 -5.72 -16.37 -1.28
N ARG A 105 -5.76 -17.69 -1.01
CA ARG A 105 -7.02 -18.47 -0.89
C ARG A 105 -8.08 -17.81 0.00
N GLU A 106 -7.70 -17.13 1.09
CA GLU A 106 -8.64 -16.41 1.97
C GLU A 106 -9.26 -15.19 1.28
N THR A 107 -8.55 -14.58 0.31
CA THR A 107 -9.09 -13.48 -0.50
C THR A 107 -10.16 -13.98 -1.45
N VAL A 108 -9.93 -15.15 -2.07
CA VAL A 108 -10.92 -15.83 -2.92
C VAL A 108 -12.17 -16.17 -2.12
N ARG A 109 -12.01 -16.83 -0.96
CA ARG A 109 -13.14 -17.17 -0.08
C ARG A 109 -13.98 -15.95 0.29
N ARG A 110 -13.34 -14.88 0.79
CA ARG A 110 -14.03 -13.65 1.19
C ARG A 110 -14.78 -12.98 0.03
N ALA A 111 -14.23 -13.05 -1.18
CA ALA A 111 -14.87 -12.47 -2.36
C ALA A 111 -16.09 -13.29 -2.80
N LEU A 112 -16.00 -14.62 -2.77
CA LEU A 112 -17.15 -15.52 -3.02
C LEU A 112 -18.25 -15.36 -1.96
N ASP A 113 -17.86 -15.28 -0.68
CA ASP A 113 -18.77 -15.03 0.44
C ASP A 113 -19.49 -13.69 0.21
N ALA A 114 -18.75 -12.61 -0.07
CA ALA A 114 -19.33 -11.29 -0.32
C ALA A 114 -20.35 -11.31 -1.48
N ARG A 115 -20.04 -12.01 -2.58
CA ARG A 115 -20.94 -12.17 -3.73
C ARG A 115 -22.24 -12.91 -3.38
N SER A 116 -22.20 -13.80 -2.39
CA SER A 116 -23.38 -14.53 -1.91
C SER A 116 -24.32 -13.68 -1.05
N PHE A 117 -23.84 -12.58 -0.45
CA PHE A 117 -24.67 -11.68 0.37
C PHE A 117 -25.15 -10.43 -0.37
N THR A 118 -24.60 -10.15 -1.55
CA THR A 118 -25.09 -9.10 -2.46
C THR A 118 -26.07 -9.72 -3.45
N VAL A 119 -27.29 -10.01 -2.99
CA VAL A 119 -28.43 -10.43 -3.81
C VAL A 119 -29.25 -9.21 -4.20
#